data_AF-A0A6H5L030-F1
#
_entry.id   AF-A0A6H5L030-F1
#
_cell.length_a   1.000
_cell.length_b   1.000
_cell.length_c   1.000
_cell.angle_alpha   90.00
_cell.angle_beta   90.00
_cell.angle_gamma   90.00
#
_symmetry.space_group_name_H-M   'P 1'
#
loop_
_entity.id
_entity.type
_entity.pdbx_description
1 polymer ?
#
loop_
_entity_poly.entity_id
_entity_poly.type
_entity_poly.pdbx_seq_one_letter_code
_entity_poly.pdbx_strand_id
1 'polypeptide(L)'
;MTAAELETLALPERYIVSKCHRLVEDVTMGLQGYDMGDAGKNIYEFLWDEYADWYIEASKTRIGSFAAGGDGEEAEVRARSSRRTLVYVFDTCLRLLHPFMPFVTEALWQQLPRTGEALMVAPWPKVDDAPLAVDELAIGR
;
A
#
# COMPACT_ATOMS: atom_id res chain seq x y z
N MET A 1 5.96 0.10 -7.40
CA MET A 1 5.77 1.46 -7.92
C MET A 1 7.13 2.10 -8.07
N THR A 2 7.51 2.59 -9.24
CA THR A 2 8.82 3.23 -9.45
C THR A 2 8.82 4.67 -8.91
N ALA A 3 10.00 5.28 -8.75
CA ALA A 3 10.13 6.69 -8.37
C ALA A 3 9.39 7.63 -9.35
N ALA A 4 9.57 7.40 -10.65
CA ALA A 4 8.91 8.20 -11.69
C ALA A 4 7.39 8.05 -11.64
N GLU A 5 6.87 6.83 -11.39
CA GLU A 5 5.43 6.63 -11.20
C GLU A 5 4.92 7.36 -9.96
N LEU A 6 5.66 7.30 -8.84
CA LEU A 6 5.29 7.95 -7.59
C LEU A 6 5.13 9.48 -7.76
N GLU A 7 6.04 10.13 -8.48
CA GLU A 7 5.99 11.57 -8.72
C GLU A 7 4.74 12.03 -9.49
N THR A 8 4.19 11.15 -10.34
CA THR A 8 2.97 11.44 -11.12
C THR A 8 1.68 11.33 -10.32
N LEU A 9 1.74 10.75 -9.13
CA LEU A 9 0.57 10.57 -8.27
C LEU A 9 0.20 11.89 -7.57
N ALA A 10 -1.08 12.02 -7.22
CA ALA A 10 -1.51 13.13 -6.39
C ALA A 10 -1.01 12.99 -4.94
N LEU A 11 -1.01 14.10 -4.19
CA LEU A 11 -0.41 14.16 -2.86
C LEU A 11 -0.88 13.05 -1.89
N PRO A 12 -2.19 12.72 -1.79
CA PRO A 12 -2.62 11.66 -0.86
C PRO A 12 -2.08 10.28 -1.24
N GLU A 13 -2.05 9.98 -2.53
CA GLU A 13 -1.47 8.75 -3.06
C GLU A 13 0.04 8.70 -2.81
N ARG A 14 0.76 9.81 -3.00
CA ARG A 14 2.20 9.92 -2.71
C ARG A 14 2.50 9.66 -1.23
N TYR A 15 1.69 10.23 -0.34
CA TYR A 15 1.82 10.05 1.10
C TYR A 15 1.71 8.59 1.52
N ILE A 16 0.61 7.92 1.17
CA ILE A 16 0.35 6.56 1.67
C ILE A 16 1.34 5.54 1.10
N VAL A 17 1.77 5.73 -0.15
CA VAL A 17 2.77 4.88 -0.80
C VAL A 17 4.12 5.05 -0.13
N SER A 18 4.52 6.28 0.15
CA SER A 18 5.81 6.57 0.79
C SER A 18 5.85 6.01 2.21
N LYS A 19 4.74 6.11 2.97
CA LYS A 19 4.58 5.45 4.27
C LYS A 19 4.62 3.92 4.16
N CYS A 20 3.95 3.34 3.16
CA CYS A 20 3.98 1.90 2.89
C CYS A 20 5.40 1.40 2.56
N HIS A 21 6.16 2.16 1.78
CA HIS A 21 7.54 1.82 1.44
C HIS A 21 8.47 1.84 2.68
N ARG A 22 8.32 2.83 3.57
CA ARG A 22 9.01 2.82 4.88
C ARG A 22 8.64 1.60 5.72
N LEU A 23 7.34 1.27 5.78
CA LEU A 23 6.87 0.07 6.48
C LEU A 23 7.54 -1.20 5.93
N VAL A 24 7.67 -1.34 4.60
CA VAL A 24 8.35 -2.49 4.00
C VAL A 24 9.79 -2.59 4.51
N GLU A 25 10.53 -1.49 4.59
CA GLU A 25 11.90 -1.47 5.10
C GLU A 25 11.95 -1.85 6.59
N ASP A 26 11.13 -1.22 7.43
CA ASP A 26 11.07 -1.47 8.86
C ASP A 26 10.73 -2.93 9.19
N VAL A 27 9.72 -3.50 8.51
CA VAL A 27 9.32 -4.90 8.68
C VAL A 27 10.40 -5.85 8.17
N THR A 28 11.03 -5.54 7.03
CA THR A 28 12.12 -6.36 6.50
C THR A 28 13.28 -6.42 7.48
N MET A 29 13.68 -5.27 8.05
CA MET A 29 14.73 -5.20 9.07
C MET A 29 14.34 -5.95 10.33
N GLY A 30 13.11 -5.79 10.82
CA GLY A 30 12.61 -6.50 12.00
C GLY A 30 12.62 -8.03 11.81
N LEU A 31 12.20 -8.51 10.64
CA LEU A 31 12.26 -9.95 10.33
C LEU A 31 13.70 -10.47 10.24
N GLN A 32 14.63 -9.71 9.65
CA GLN A 32 16.05 -10.06 9.59
C GLN A 32 16.74 -10.03 10.96
N GLY A 33 16.30 -9.12 11.84
CA GLY A 33 16.77 -8.98 13.23
C GLY A 33 16.13 -9.97 14.21
N TYR A 34 15.16 -10.79 13.77
CA TYR A 34 14.32 -11.65 14.61
C TYR A 34 13.37 -10.90 15.57
N ASP A 35 13.14 -9.61 15.34
CA ASP A 35 12.21 -8.75 16.08
C ASP A 35 10.78 -8.83 15.52
N MET A 36 10.24 -10.04 15.47
CA MET A 36 8.95 -10.33 14.82
C MET A 36 7.75 -9.61 15.49
N GLY A 37 7.82 -9.39 16.80
CA GLY A 37 6.76 -8.73 17.55
C GLY A 37 6.56 -7.27 17.10
N ASP A 38 7.65 -6.52 17.00
CA ASP A 38 7.61 -5.12 16.56
C ASP A 38 7.28 -5.02 15.08
N ALA A 39 7.80 -5.92 14.24
CA ALA A 39 7.44 -5.99 12.83
C ALA A 39 5.93 -6.17 12.62
N GLY A 40 5.30 -7.12 13.33
CA GLY A 40 3.86 -7.34 13.28
C GLY A 40 3.04 -6.13 13.78
N LYS A 41 3.52 -5.50 14.87
CA LYS A 41 2.89 -4.30 15.42
C LYS A 41 2.92 -3.12 14.45
N ASN A 42 4.05 -2.87 13.78
CA ASN A 42 4.17 -1.79 12.81
C ASN A 42 3.20 -1.96 11.62
N ILE A 43 3.01 -3.20 11.14
CA ILE A 43 2.03 -3.49 10.08
C ILE A 43 0.61 -3.17 10.56
N TYR A 44 0.28 -3.57 11.79
CA TYR A 44 -1.03 -3.31 12.39
C TYR A 44 -1.29 -1.80 12.51
N GLU A 45 -0.36 -1.04 13.08
CA GLU A 45 -0.49 0.42 13.24
C GLU A 45 -0.66 1.12 11.89
N PHE A 46 0.12 0.73 10.88
CA PHE A 46 -0.05 1.27 9.52
C PHE A 46 -1.41 0.95 8.91
N LEU A 47 -1.86 -0.31 9.01
CA LEU A 47 -3.14 -0.72 8.42
C LEU A 47 -4.32 0.00 9.08
N TRP A 48 -4.25 0.24 10.38
CA TRP A 48 -5.32 0.90 11.12
C TRP A 48 -5.28 2.42 10.93
N ASP A 49 -4.17 3.05 11.32
CA ASP A 49 -4.11 4.51 11.47
C ASP A 49 -3.90 5.23 10.11
N GLU A 50 -3.04 4.69 9.25
CA GLU A 50 -2.65 5.35 8.00
C GLU A 50 -3.53 4.90 6.82
N TYR A 51 -3.79 3.59 6.73
CA TYR A 51 -4.54 3.03 5.63
C TYR A 51 -6.06 3.15 5.83
N ALA A 52 -6.60 2.57 6.90
CA ALA A 52 -8.05 2.51 7.11
C ALA A 52 -8.64 3.86 7.55
N ASP A 53 -8.11 4.48 8.61
CA ASP A 53 -8.66 5.72 9.16
C ASP A 53 -8.46 6.91 8.22
N TRP A 54 -7.31 6.98 7.54
CA TRP A 54 -6.97 8.14 6.71
C TRP A 54 -7.15 7.88 5.21
N TYR A 55 -6.41 6.92 4.62
CA TYR A 55 -6.35 6.82 3.15
C TYR A 55 -7.63 6.28 2.51
N ILE A 56 -8.30 5.31 3.13
CA ILE A 56 -9.60 4.82 2.66
C ILE A 56 -10.63 5.95 2.67
N GLU A 57 -10.71 6.73 3.75
CA GLU A 57 -11.64 7.85 3.86
C GLU A 57 -11.34 8.94 2.81
N ALA A 58 -10.07 9.29 2.63
CA ALA A 58 -9.64 10.22 1.58
C ALA A 58 -10.04 9.71 0.18
N SER A 59 -9.87 8.41 -0.07
CA SER A 59 -10.18 7.76 -1.34
C SER A 59 -11.67 7.75 -1.66
N LYS A 60 -12.55 7.68 -0.66
CA LYS A 60 -14.02 7.76 -0.87
C LYS A 60 -14.43 9.05 -1.58
N THR A 61 -13.83 10.18 -1.24
CA THR A 61 -14.14 11.47 -1.89
C THR A 61 -13.74 11.47 -3.37
N ARG A 62 -12.60 10.86 -3.70
CA ARG A 62 -12.06 10.77 -5.07
C ARG A 62 -12.86 9.80 -5.93
N ILE A 63 -13.25 8.66 -5.38
CA ILE A 63 -14.02 7.65 -6.10
C ILE A 63 -15.50 8.05 -6.19
N GLY A 64 -16.06 8.59 -5.12
CA GLY A 64 -17.45 9.01 -5.01
C GLY A 64 -17.78 10.22 -5.89
N SER A 65 -16.85 11.19 -6.02
CA SER A 65 -17.02 12.34 -6.92
C SER A 65 -17.20 11.91 -8.38
N PHE A 66 -16.44 10.92 -8.86
CA PHE A 66 -16.66 10.32 -10.17
C PHE A 66 -18.01 9.60 -10.27
N ALA A 67 -18.36 8.78 -9.27
CA ALA A 67 -19.61 8.02 -9.26
C ALA A 67 -20.88 8.90 -9.22
N ALA A 68 -20.78 10.10 -8.67
CA ALA A 68 -21.87 11.08 -8.61
C ALA A 68 -22.04 11.91 -9.90
N GLY A 69 -21.33 11.56 -10.97
CA GLY A 69 -21.37 12.30 -12.24
C GLY A 69 -20.46 13.54 -12.27
N GLY A 70 -19.43 13.58 -11.41
CA GLY A 70 -18.43 14.65 -11.41
C GLY A 70 -17.76 14.78 -12.78
N ASP A 71 -17.90 15.97 -13.36
CA ASP A 71 -17.66 16.24 -14.77
C ASP A 71 -16.17 16.08 -15.18
N GLY A 72 -15.89 15.12 -16.07
CA GLY A 72 -14.71 15.14 -16.94
C GLY A 72 -13.69 14.00 -16.79
N GLU A 73 -12.85 13.85 -17.82
CA GLU A 73 -11.76 12.87 -17.92
C GLU A 73 -10.80 12.93 -16.72
N GLU A 74 -10.57 14.12 -16.14
CA GLU A 74 -9.72 14.27 -14.95
C GLU A 74 -10.29 13.59 -13.70
N ALA A 75 -11.60 13.60 -13.50
CA ALA A 75 -12.24 12.95 -12.35
C ALA A 75 -12.08 11.43 -12.46
N GLU A 76 -12.22 10.88 -13.67
CA GLU A 76 -11.97 9.46 -13.93
C GLU A 76 -10.51 9.08 -13.64
N VAL A 77 -9.55 9.87 -14.13
CA VAL A 77 -8.11 9.64 -13.90
C VAL A 77 -7.79 9.63 -12.41
N ARG A 78 -8.32 10.60 -11.64
CA ARG A 78 -8.13 10.66 -10.17
C ARG A 78 -8.73 9.45 -9.46
N ALA A 79 -9.96 9.06 -9.82
CA ALA A 79 -10.63 7.90 -9.23
C ALA A 79 -9.88 6.60 -9.54
N ARG A 80 -9.42 6.43 -10.79
CA ARG A 80 -8.62 5.29 -11.22
C ARG A 80 -7.28 5.21 -10.48
N SER A 81 -6.59 6.35 -10.34
CA SER A 81 -5.35 6.44 -9.58
C SER A 81 -5.54 6.02 -8.12
N SER A 82 -6.58 6.54 -7.46
CA SER A 82 -6.90 6.20 -6.07
C SER A 82 -7.21 4.70 -5.89
N ARG A 83 -8.00 4.10 -6.78
CA ARG A 83 -8.26 2.64 -6.77
C ARG A 83 -6.98 1.82 -6.95
N ARG A 84 -6.11 2.21 -7.89
CA ARG A 84 -4.83 1.54 -8.13
C ARG A 84 -3.95 1.59 -6.87
N THR A 85 -3.86 2.76 -6.23
CA THR A 85 -3.08 2.93 -5.00
C THR A 85 -3.64 2.12 -3.84
N LEU A 86 -4.97 2.09 -3.66
CA LEU A 86 -5.62 1.25 -2.64
C LEU A 86 -5.24 -0.23 -2.77
N VAL A 87 -5.32 -0.77 -3.99
CA VAL A 87 -4.97 -2.17 -4.27
C VAL A 87 -3.48 -2.41 -4.07
N TYR A 88 -2.62 -1.51 -4.54
CA TYR A 88 -1.16 -1.63 -4.41
C TYR A 88 -0.70 -1.67 -2.95
N VAL A 89 -1.19 -0.75 -2.12
CA VAL A 89 -0.83 -0.68 -0.70
C VAL A 89 -1.37 -1.90 0.04
N PHE A 90 -2.62 -2.31 -0.23
CA PHE A 90 -3.20 -3.47 0.42
C PHE A 90 -2.52 -4.79 0.05
N ASP A 91 -2.21 -5.00 -1.24
CA ASP A 91 -1.41 -6.15 -1.70
C ASP A 91 -0.06 -6.22 -0.96
N THR A 92 0.63 -5.08 -0.86
CA THR A 92 1.89 -4.97 -0.10
C THR A 92 1.71 -5.35 1.36
N CYS A 93 0.68 -4.82 2.04
CA CYS A 93 0.40 -5.16 3.43
C CYS A 93 0.09 -6.65 3.62
N LEU A 94 -0.67 -7.27 2.71
CA LEU A 94 -0.97 -8.71 2.79
C LEU A 94 0.30 -9.55 2.67
N ARG A 95 1.23 -9.19 1.79
CA ARG A 95 2.54 -9.85 1.67
C ARG A 95 3.35 -9.73 2.96
N LEU A 96 3.44 -8.52 3.53
CA LEU A 96 4.17 -8.29 4.78
C LEU A 96 3.58 -9.06 5.96
N LEU A 97 2.25 -9.21 5.99
CA LEU A 97 1.52 -9.84 7.08
C LEU A 97 1.43 -11.37 6.95
N HIS A 98 1.70 -11.92 5.76
CA HIS A 98 1.57 -13.35 5.49
C HIS A 98 2.39 -14.26 6.42
N PRO A 99 3.63 -13.93 6.83
CA PRO A 99 4.39 -14.71 7.81
C PRO A 99 3.68 -14.83 9.18
N PHE A 100 2.79 -13.90 9.53
CA PHE A 100 2.07 -13.87 10.80
C PHE A 100 0.69 -14.51 10.71
N MET A 101 -0.02 -14.27 9.60
CA MET A 101 -1.43 -14.67 9.43
C MET A 101 -1.68 -15.30 8.05
N PRO A 102 -1.10 -16.48 7.76
CA PRO A 102 -1.03 -17.00 6.39
C PRO A 102 -2.39 -17.30 5.76
N PHE A 103 -3.35 -17.79 6.54
CA PHE A 103 -4.65 -18.23 6.00
C PHE A 103 -5.56 -17.07 5.59
N VAL A 104 -5.70 -16.05 6.45
CA VAL A 104 -6.58 -14.90 6.16
C VAL A 104 -5.96 -14.01 5.08
N THR A 105 -4.64 -13.82 5.12
CA THR A 105 -3.94 -13.03 4.10
C THR A 105 -4.02 -13.70 2.73
N GLU A 106 -3.86 -15.03 2.65
CA GLU A 106 -4.07 -15.79 1.41
C GLU A 106 -5.52 -15.63 0.92
N ALA A 107 -6.51 -15.85 1.78
CA ALA A 107 -7.92 -15.75 1.39
C ALA A 107 -8.29 -14.37 0.83
N LEU A 108 -7.80 -13.29 1.46
CA LEU A 108 -8.00 -11.92 0.98
C LEU A 108 -7.22 -11.64 -0.31
N TRP A 109 -5.97 -12.11 -0.39
CA TRP A 109 -5.11 -11.91 -1.55
C TRP A 109 -5.69 -12.57 -2.80
N GLN A 110 -6.36 -13.73 -2.68
CA GLN A 110 -7.10 -14.40 -3.76
C GLN A 110 -8.27 -13.59 -4.32
N GLN A 111 -8.78 -12.59 -3.60
CA GLN A 111 -9.86 -11.71 -4.08
C GLN A 111 -9.34 -10.46 -4.82
N LEU A 112 -8.03 -10.18 -4.77
CA LEU A 112 -7.45 -9.01 -5.43
C LEU A 112 -7.14 -9.29 -6.91
N PRO A 113 -7.17 -8.25 -7.77
CA PRO A 113 -6.57 -8.33 -9.10
C PRO A 113 -5.07 -8.61 -8.95
N ARG A 114 -4.64 -9.83 -9.27
CA ARG A 114 -3.29 -10.31 -8.95
C ARG A 114 -2.74 -11.21 -10.05
N THR A 115 -1.44 -11.47 -9.96
CA THR A 115 -0.76 -12.50 -10.74
C THR A 115 -0.13 -13.51 -9.77
N GLY A 116 -0.16 -14.80 -10.14
CA GLY A 116 0.36 -15.90 -9.31
C GLY A 116 -0.73 -16.73 -8.63
N GLU A 117 -0.32 -17.91 -8.14
CA GLU A 117 -1.21 -18.95 -7.64
C GLU A 117 -1.44 -18.88 -6.12
N ALA A 118 -0.41 -18.54 -5.34
CA ALA A 118 -0.47 -18.45 -3.88
C ALA A 118 0.41 -17.31 -3.34
N LEU A 119 -0.03 -16.66 -2.26
CA LEU A 119 0.68 -15.57 -1.61
C LEU A 119 2.00 -16.06 -0.99
N MET A 120 2.00 -17.28 -0.47
CA MET A 120 3.16 -17.91 0.18
C MET A 120 4.41 -17.98 -0.72
N VAL A 121 4.25 -18.07 -2.04
CA VAL A 121 5.36 -18.14 -3.01
C VAL A 121 5.54 -16.83 -3.77
N ALA A 122 4.75 -15.81 -3.44
CA ALA A 122 4.80 -14.54 -4.12
C ALA A 122 6.05 -13.74 -3.67
N PRO A 123 6.60 -12.86 -4.53
CA PRO A 123 7.79 -12.10 -4.19
C PRO A 123 7.57 -11.22 -2.95
N TRP A 124 8.61 -11.08 -2.13
CA TRP A 124 8.66 -10.06 -1.10
C TRP A 124 8.60 -8.66 -1.76
N PRO A 125 7.87 -7.68 -1.18
CA PRO A 125 7.64 -6.38 -1.81
C PRO A 125 8.90 -5.51 -2.02
N LYS A 126 10.05 -5.90 -1.44
CA LYS A 126 11.34 -5.29 -1.73
C LYS A 126 12.02 -6.07 -2.86
N VAL A 127 12.19 -5.42 -4.02
CA VAL A 127 12.93 -5.96 -5.16
C VAL A 127 14.37 -5.46 -5.05
N ASP A 128 15.31 -6.38 -4.87
CA ASP A 128 16.75 -6.14 -4.72
C ASP A 128 17.17 -5.37 -3.44
N ASP A 129 18.47 -5.16 -3.26
CA ASP A 129 19.03 -4.39 -2.13
C ASP A 129 18.77 -2.87 -2.25
N ALA A 130 18.08 -2.41 -3.30
CA ALA A 130 17.73 -1.01 -3.48
C ALA A 130 16.54 -0.61 -2.58
N PRO A 131 16.57 0.58 -1.97
CA PRO A 131 15.44 1.11 -1.22
C PRO A 131 14.27 1.43 -2.16
N LEU A 132 13.05 1.27 -1.65
CA LEU A 132 11.85 1.69 -2.38
C LEU A 132 11.78 3.22 -2.40
N ALA A 133 11.26 3.80 -3.49
CA ALA A 133 11.21 5.25 -3.62
C ALA A 133 10.27 5.89 -2.60
N VAL A 134 10.78 6.82 -1.78
CA VAL A 134 9.99 7.53 -0.77
C VAL A 134 9.96 9.01 -1.11
N ASP A 135 8.78 9.61 -1.09
CA ASP A 135 8.61 11.04 -1.22
C ASP A 135 8.53 11.71 0.16
N GLU A 136 9.68 12.26 0.58
CA GLU A 136 9.85 12.95 1.86
C GLU A 136 8.95 14.17 2.01
N LEU A 137 8.65 14.89 0.92
CA LEU A 137 7.81 16.07 0.97
C LEU A 137 6.34 15.72 1.20
N ALA A 138 5.88 14.56 0.73
CA ALA A 138 4.53 14.11 1.03
C ALA A 138 4.38 13.69 2.49
N ILE A 139 5.40 13.07 3.09
CA ILE A 139 5.36 12.61 4.49
C ILE A 139 5.64 13.75 5.49
N GLY A 140 6.41 14.75 5.08
CA GLY A 140 6.71 15.93 5.91
C GLY A 140 5.47 16.78 6.18
N ARG A 141 5.22 17.09 7.45
CA ARG A 141 4.26 18.10 7.88
C ARG A 141 4.74 19.51 7.56
#